data_AF-A0A7J8XV99-F1
#
_entry.id   AF-A0A7J8XV99-F1
#
_cell.length_a   1.000
_cell.length_b   1.000
_cell.length_c   1.000
_cell.angle_alpha   90.00
_cell.angle_beta   90.00
_cell.angle_gamma   90.00
#
_symmetry.space_group_name_H-M   'P 1'
#
loop_
_entity.id
_entity.type
_entity.pdbx_description
1 polymer ?
#
loop_
_entity_poly.entity_id
_entity_poly.type
_entity_poly.pdbx_seq_one_letter_code
_entity_poly.pdbx_strand_id
1 'polypeptide(L)'
;MCWNTRTYTATAGGGAFCNGQKIHPSKTDKVEQSLLVTGFGCEHDDAWNTNFELFKEFTSISRGVRRLGGAAVDMCHVALGVTEGYWEYRLKPWDIAAAVLIIEEAGGVVTRMDGGKLCVFDKSVLVSNGAIHAKLLERIAPATEKLKSKGIDFSLWYKPENYVTDL
;
A
#
# COMPACT_ATOMS: atom_id res chain seq x y z
N MET A 1 -17.52 -23.65 -10.94
CA MET A 1 -17.70 -22.22 -11.33
C MET A 1 -16.33 -21.55 -11.18
N CYS A 2 -15.81 -20.87 -12.21
CA CYS A 2 -14.43 -20.36 -12.26
C CYS A 2 -14.26 -18.91 -11.78
N TRP A 3 -15.32 -18.30 -11.26
CA TRP A 3 -15.32 -16.94 -10.70
C TRP A 3 -15.62 -17.02 -9.21
N ASN A 4 -14.94 -16.20 -8.41
CA ASN A 4 -15.19 -16.06 -6.99
C ASN A 4 -15.44 -14.59 -6.67
N THR A 5 -16.55 -14.29 -6.01
CA THR A 5 -16.85 -12.95 -5.49
C THR A 5 -16.29 -12.82 -4.09
N ARG A 6 -15.48 -11.79 -3.86
CA ARG A 6 -14.98 -11.42 -2.52
C ARG A 6 -15.49 -10.05 -2.14
N THR A 7 -16.10 -9.96 -0.97
CA THR A 7 -16.51 -8.71 -0.32
C THR A 7 -15.63 -8.52 0.91
N TYR A 8 -14.84 -7.44 0.91
CA TYR A 8 -14.01 -7.05 2.04
C TYR A 8 -14.73 -5.97 2.85
N THR A 9 -14.77 -6.13 4.18
CA THR A 9 -15.43 -5.17 5.09
C THR A 9 -14.58 -4.97 6.34
N ALA A 10 -14.65 -3.78 6.92
CA ALA A 10 -14.05 -3.47 8.20
C ALA A 10 -14.85 -2.36 8.90
N THR A 11 -14.74 -2.31 10.22
CA THR A 11 -15.27 -1.23 11.06
C THR A 11 -14.20 -0.88 12.07
N ALA A 12 -14.02 0.40 12.39
CA ALA A 12 -13.03 0.83 13.37
C ALA A 12 -13.21 0.10 14.72
N GLY A 13 -12.16 -0.57 15.19
CA GLY A 13 -12.13 -1.40 16.39
C GLY A 13 -12.87 -2.76 16.28
N GLY A 14 -13.47 -3.06 15.13
CA GLY A 14 -14.28 -4.26 14.90
C GLY A 14 -13.58 -5.37 14.10
N GLY A 15 -12.37 -5.10 13.59
CA GLY A 15 -11.62 -6.02 12.74
C GLY A 15 -12.03 -5.97 11.27
N ALA A 16 -11.28 -6.72 10.46
CA ALA A 16 -11.49 -6.85 9.02
C ALA A 16 -11.97 -8.25 8.63
N PHE A 17 -12.78 -8.33 7.57
CA PHE A 17 -13.44 -9.55 7.11
C PHE A 17 -13.40 -9.67 5.58
N CYS A 18 -13.38 -10.90 5.08
CA CYS A 18 -13.63 -11.25 3.68
C CYS A 18 -14.75 -12.29 3.63
N ASN A 19 -15.85 -11.97 2.95
CA ASN A 19 -17.06 -12.81 2.91
C ASN A 19 -17.54 -13.23 4.32
N GLY A 20 -17.48 -12.29 5.27
CA GLY A 20 -17.89 -12.50 6.66
C GLY A 20 -16.90 -13.27 7.54
N GLN A 21 -15.78 -13.76 6.99
CA GLN A 21 -14.72 -14.43 7.75
C GLN A 21 -13.64 -13.44 8.13
N LYS A 22 -13.20 -13.45 9.40
CA LYS A 22 -12.12 -12.56 9.87
C LYS A 22 -10.83 -12.85 9.12
N ILE A 23 -10.12 -11.79 8.73
CA ILE A 23 -8.88 -11.89 7.97
C ILE A 23 -7.69 -11.31 8.74
N HIS A 24 -6.50 -11.79 8.39
CA HIS A 24 -5.24 -11.34 8.95
C HIS A 24 -4.17 -11.36 7.84
N PRO A 25 -3.21 -10.42 7.87
CA PRO A 25 -2.08 -10.45 6.96
C PRO A 25 -1.23 -11.71 7.11
N SER A 26 -0.43 -11.97 6.09
CA SER A 26 0.58 -13.04 6.10
C SER A 26 1.59 -12.85 7.23
N LYS A 27 2.08 -13.95 7.81
CA LYS A 27 3.13 -13.93 8.85
C LYS A 27 4.56 -13.95 8.28
N THR A 28 4.72 -13.96 6.96
CA THR A 28 6.04 -13.94 6.30
C THR A 28 6.85 -12.73 6.75
N ASP A 29 8.02 -12.96 7.33
CA ASP A 29 8.88 -11.93 7.91
C ASP A 29 10.14 -11.62 7.05
N LYS A 30 10.21 -12.23 5.87
CA LYS A 30 11.37 -12.21 4.96
C LYS A 30 10.97 -11.77 3.57
N VAL A 31 11.59 -10.70 3.07
CA VAL A 31 11.29 -10.13 1.74
C VAL A 31 11.55 -11.15 0.64
N GLU A 32 12.59 -11.98 0.77
CA GLU A 32 12.92 -13.05 -0.16
C GLU A 32 11.86 -14.16 -0.26
N GLN A 33 10.96 -14.23 0.72
CA GLN A 33 9.84 -15.17 0.75
C GLN A 33 8.49 -14.50 0.42
N SER A 34 8.49 -13.19 0.19
CA SER A 34 7.29 -12.39 -0.02
C SER A 34 6.89 -12.30 -1.48
N LEU A 35 5.58 -12.25 -1.74
CA LEU A 35 5.02 -11.78 -3.01
C LEU A 35 4.54 -10.34 -2.82
N LEU A 36 5.00 -9.44 -3.67
CA LEU A 36 4.70 -8.01 -3.56
C LEU A 36 3.83 -7.53 -4.72
N VAL A 37 3.15 -6.41 -4.53
CA VAL A 37 2.29 -5.78 -5.55
C VAL A 37 2.62 -4.30 -5.66
N THR A 38 2.45 -3.73 -6.85
CA THR A 38 2.52 -2.29 -7.06
C THR A 38 1.61 -1.89 -8.23
N GLY A 39 1.36 -0.59 -8.37
CA GLY A 39 0.76 0.00 -9.56
C GLY A 39 1.59 1.16 -10.10
N PHE A 40 1.24 1.60 -11.30
CA PHE A 40 1.95 2.66 -12.02
C PHE A 40 0.93 3.69 -12.50
N GLY A 41 1.18 4.95 -12.15
CA GLY A 41 0.38 6.07 -12.62
C GLY A 41 0.51 6.29 -14.12
N CYS A 42 -0.46 7.01 -14.69
CA CYS A 42 -0.49 7.35 -16.12
C CYS A 42 0.53 8.44 -16.51
N GLU A 43 1.00 9.21 -15.54
CA GLU A 43 2.00 10.27 -15.75
C GLU A 43 3.40 9.64 -15.72
N HIS A 44 4.14 9.76 -16.83
CA HIS A 44 5.47 9.15 -16.99
C HIS A 44 6.59 10.15 -16.65
N ASP A 45 6.66 10.55 -15.38
CA ASP A 45 7.67 11.48 -14.88
C ASP A 45 8.72 10.81 -13.97
N ASP A 46 9.47 11.59 -13.19
CA ASP A 46 10.48 11.07 -12.28
C ASP A 46 9.92 10.12 -11.22
N ALA A 47 8.68 10.32 -10.74
CA ALA A 47 8.05 9.42 -9.79
C ALA A 47 7.75 8.06 -10.42
N TRP A 48 7.29 8.08 -11.68
CA TRP A 48 7.10 6.86 -12.49
C TRP A 48 8.41 6.11 -12.70
N ASN A 49 9.48 6.80 -13.13
CA ASN A 49 10.80 6.19 -13.29
C ASN A 49 11.31 5.56 -11.99
N THR A 50 11.17 6.29 -10.87
CA THR A 50 11.59 5.80 -9.55
C THR A 50 10.79 4.57 -9.14
N ASN A 51 9.50 4.52 -9.45
CA ASN A 51 8.66 3.36 -9.17
C ASN A 51 9.10 2.13 -9.98
N PHE A 52 9.54 2.30 -11.23
CA PHE A 52 10.11 1.22 -12.04
C PHE A 52 11.42 0.69 -11.48
N GLU A 53 12.29 1.56 -10.96
CA GLU A 53 13.51 1.12 -10.28
C GLU A 53 13.20 0.32 -9.02
N LEU A 54 12.23 0.76 -8.20
CA LEU A 54 11.75 -0.02 -7.05
C LEU A 54 11.16 -1.37 -7.48
N PHE A 55 10.34 -1.40 -8.53
CA PHE A 55 9.78 -2.63 -9.08
C PHE A 55 10.86 -3.62 -9.51
N LYS A 56 11.89 -3.14 -10.22
CA LYS A 56 13.05 -3.94 -10.65
C LYS A 56 13.84 -4.47 -9.45
N GLU A 57 14.14 -3.60 -8.49
CA GLU A 57 14.86 -3.96 -7.28
C GLU A 57 14.11 -5.05 -6.49
N PHE A 58 12.84 -4.82 -6.16
CA PHE A 58 12.04 -5.77 -5.39
C PHE A 58 11.81 -7.09 -6.13
N THR A 59 11.71 -7.08 -7.46
CA THR A 59 11.64 -8.31 -8.25
C THR A 59 12.91 -9.16 -8.10
N SER A 60 14.07 -8.54 -7.88
CA SER A 60 15.34 -9.26 -7.72
C SER A 60 15.56 -9.88 -6.34
N ILE A 61 14.84 -9.41 -5.32
CA ILE A 61 15.06 -9.83 -3.91
C ILE A 61 13.86 -10.49 -3.25
N SER A 62 12.75 -10.70 -3.98
CA SER A 62 11.51 -11.31 -3.46
C SER A 62 11.07 -12.50 -4.32
N ARG A 63 9.91 -13.11 -4.03
CA ARG A 63 9.27 -14.08 -4.94
C ARG A 63 8.67 -13.42 -6.19
N GLY A 64 8.90 -12.13 -6.36
CA GLY A 64 8.51 -11.31 -7.49
C GLY A 64 7.47 -10.27 -7.12
N VAL A 65 7.28 -9.34 -8.05
CA VAL A 65 6.29 -8.27 -7.94
C VAL A 65 5.16 -8.53 -8.95
N ARG A 66 3.93 -8.18 -8.60
CA ARG A 66 2.76 -8.21 -9.50
C ARG A 66 2.20 -6.81 -9.69
N ARG A 67 1.44 -6.64 -10.77
CA ARG A 67 0.68 -5.43 -11.08
C ARG A 67 -0.73 -5.85 -11.50
N LEU A 68 -1.65 -5.90 -10.53
CA LEU A 68 -2.99 -6.46 -10.74
C LEU A 68 -4.00 -5.41 -11.22
N GLY A 69 -3.71 -4.12 -10.98
CA GLY A 69 -4.41 -3.01 -11.61
C GLY A 69 -5.58 -2.43 -10.79
N GLY A 70 -5.67 -2.75 -9.49
CA GLY A 70 -6.69 -2.18 -8.61
C GLY A 70 -6.17 -1.97 -7.19
N ALA A 71 -5.73 -0.75 -6.90
CA ALA A 71 -5.10 -0.37 -5.62
C ALA A 71 -5.86 -0.85 -4.38
N ALA A 72 -7.17 -0.59 -4.32
CA ALA A 72 -8.01 -1.02 -3.20
C ALA A 72 -8.01 -2.55 -3.01
N VAL A 73 -8.10 -3.30 -4.12
CA VAL A 73 -8.09 -4.77 -4.09
C VAL A 73 -6.71 -5.31 -3.75
N ASP A 74 -5.65 -4.66 -4.22
CA ASP A 74 -4.26 -5.03 -3.95
C ASP A 74 -3.91 -4.86 -2.46
N MET A 75 -4.39 -3.78 -1.83
CA MET A 75 -4.31 -3.61 -0.38
C MET A 75 -5.15 -4.63 0.39
N CYS A 76 -6.35 -4.98 -0.11
CA CYS A 76 -7.17 -6.05 0.48
C CYS A 76 -6.49 -7.43 0.37
N HIS A 77 -5.71 -7.67 -0.68
CA HIS A 77 -4.88 -8.88 -0.81
C HIS A 77 -3.78 -8.94 0.25
N VAL A 78 -3.19 -7.79 0.62
CA VAL A 78 -2.27 -7.71 1.77
C VAL A 78 -3.01 -8.04 3.06
N ALA A 79 -4.21 -7.48 3.27
CA ALA A 79 -5.02 -7.70 4.47
C ALA A 79 -5.47 -9.16 4.64
N LEU A 80 -5.70 -9.87 3.53
CA LEU A 80 -6.03 -11.30 3.50
C LEU A 80 -4.80 -12.21 3.58
N GLY A 81 -3.58 -11.67 3.46
CA GLY A 81 -2.35 -12.45 3.44
C GLY A 81 -2.07 -13.18 2.12
N VAL A 82 -2.66 -12.73 1.01
CA VAL A 82 -2.36 -13.21 -0.35
C VAL A 82 -1.00 -12.69 -0.83
N THR A 83 -0.65 -11.48 -0.43
CA THR A 83 0.62 -10.79 -0.69
C THR A 83 1.12 -10.14 0.60
N GLU A 84 2.40 -9.84 0.68
CA GLU A 84 2.98 -9.26 1.91
C GLU A 84 3.10 -7.73 1.88
N GLY A 85 3.07 -7.11 0.70
CA GLY A 85 3.23 -5.66 0.59
C GLY A 85 2.71 -5.08 -0.72
N TYR A 86 2.34 -3.81 -0.64
CA TYR A 86 1.88 -2.97 -1.74
C TYR A 86 2.44 -1.55 -1.61
N TRP A 87 2.89 -0.96 -2.72
CA TRP A 87 3.27 0.45 -2.75
C TRP A 87 2.83 1.12 -4.05
N GLU A 88 2.49 2.41 -3.99
CA GLU A 88 2.17 3.21 -5.18
C GLU A 88 2.21 4.71 -4.90
N TYR A 89 2.57 5.49 -5.92
CA TYR A 89 2.54 6.96 -5.91
C TYR A 89 1.25 7.50 -6.54
N ARG A 90 0.80 8.66 -6.06
CA ARG A 90 -0.28 9.51 -6.60
C ARG A 90 -1.67 8.87 -6.71
N LEU A 91 -1.96 7.86 -5.89
CA LEU A 91 -3.33 7.38 -5.70
C LEU A 91 -4.23 8.48 -5.16
N LYS A 92 -5.50 8.47 -5.56
CA LYS A 92 -6.50 9.41 -5.08
C LYS A 92 -7.11 8.91 -3.77
N PRO A 93 -7.73 9.79 -2.96
CA PRO A 93 -8.28 9.38 -1.67
C PRO A 93 -9.31 8.25 -1.76
N TRP A 94 -10.12 8.24 -2.83
CA TRP A 94 -11.12 7.19 -3.07
C TRP A 94 -10.50 5.83 -3.46
N ASP A 95 -9.26 5.80 -3.94
CA ASP A 95 -8.57 4.55 -4.29
C ASP A 95 -8.07 3.81 -3.05
N ILE A 96 -7.90 4.52 -1.92
CA ILE A 96 -7.23 3.97 -0.72
C ILE A 96 -8.11 3.98 0.54
N ALA A 97 -9.05 4.93 0.69
CA ALA A 97 -9.73 5.17 1.96
C ALA A 97 -10.38 3.92 2.59
N ALA A 98 -11.10 3.12 1.80
CA ALA A 98 -11.71 1.88 2.29
C ALA A 98 -10.65 0.82 2.64
N ALA A 99 -9.63 0.67 1.78
CA ALA A 99 -8.64 -0.38 1.93
C ALA A 99 -7.67 -0.12 3.08
N VAL A 100 -7.36 1.15 3.39
CA VAL A 100 -6.55 1.57 4.55
C VAL A 100 -7.19 1.08 5.85
N LEU A 101 -8.49 1.35 6.06
CA LEU A 101 -9.19 0.86 7.24
C LEU A 101 -9.17 -0.67 7.30
N ILE A 102 -9.40 -1.35 6.17
CA ILE A 102 -9.40 -2.81 6.11
C ILE A 102 -8.05 -3.40 6.52
N ILE A 103 -6.92 -2.87 6.03
CA ILE A 103 -5.62 -3.42 6.40
C ILE A 103 -5.25 -3.11 7.86
N GLU A 104 -5.55 -1.90 8.35
CA GLU A 104 -5.29 -1.53 9.75
C GLU A 104 -6.07 -2.45 10.70
N GLU A 105 -7.36 -2.66 10.44
CA GLU A 105 -8.22 -3.56 11.22
C GLU A 105 -7.86 -5.05 11.06
N ALA A 106 -7.20 -5.44 9.97
CA ALA A 106 -6.64 -6.78 9.82
C ALA A 106 -5.37 -6.99 10.66
N GLY A 107 -4.72 -5.90 11.09
CA GLY A 107 -3.45 -5.90 11.83
C GLY A 107 -2.21 -5.68 10.96
N GLY A 108 -2.37 -5.14 9.75
CA GLY A 108 -1.26 -4.73 8.90
C GLY A 108 -0.75 -3.32 9.24
N VAL A 109 0.20 -2.84 8.44
CA VAL A 109 0.80 -1.51 8.64
C VAL A 109 0.68 -0.68 7.37
N VAL A 110 0.33 0.58 7.56
CA VAL A 110 0.17 1.58 6.51
C VAL A 110 0.99 2.82 6.84
N THR A 111 1.78 3.27 5.88
CA THR A 111 2.56 4.51 5.95
C THR A 111 2.56 5.21 4.61
N ARG A 112 3.06 6.45 4.58
CA ARG A 112 3.56 7.05 3.35
C ARG A 112 4.85 6.34 2.92
N MET A 113 5.23 6.49 1.65
CA MET A 113 6.44 5.84 1.13
C MET A 113 7.74 6.41 1.73
N ASP A 114 7.69 7.58 2.37
CA ASP A 114 8.79 8.14 3.17
C ASP A 114 8.83 7.65 4.64
N GLY A 115 7.87 6.81 5.05
CA GLY A 115 7.74 6.31 6.41
C GLY A 115 6.93 7.19 7.37
N GLY A 116 6.43 8.33 6.89
CA GLY A 116 5.53 9.18 7.68
C GLY A 116 4.15 8.52 7.90
N LYS A 117 3.43 9.00 8.92
CA LYS A 117 2.03 8.62 9.16
C LYS A 117 1.21 8.93 7.90
N LEU A 118 0.39 7.97 7.47
CA LEU A 118 -0.51 8.17 6.33
C LEU A 118 -1.74 8.99 6.74
N CYS A 119 -2.10 9.94 5.89
CA CYS A 119 -3.41 10.52 5.74
C CYS A 119 -4.00 10.04 4.39
N VAL A 120 -5.30 9.75 4.30
CA VAL A 120 -5.92 9.28 3.03
C VAL A 120 -5.81 10.29 1.88
N PHE A 121 -5.40 11.53 2.17
CA PHE A 121 -5.14 12.57 1.17
C PHE A 121 -3.67 12.62 0.72
N ASP A 122 -2.78 11.82 1.29
CA ASP A 122 -1.38 11.74 0.84
C ASP A 122 -1.26 11.16 -0.57
N LYS A 123 -0.19 11.57 -1.26
CA LYS A 123 0.13 11.16 -2.64
C LYS A 123 1.09 9.98 -2.71
N SER A 124 1.29 9.23 -1.63
CA SER A 124 2.13 8.04 -1.63
C SER A 124 1.68 7.10 -0.52
N VAL A 125 1.66 5.81 -0.80
CA VAL A 125 1.28 4.81 0.19
C VAL A 125 2.20 3.60 0.13
N LEU A 126 2.55 3.09 1.31
CA LEU A 126 3.17 1.78 1.52
C LEU A 126 2.29 1.01 2.51
N VAL A 127 1.85 -0.16 2.09
CA VAL A 127 1.06 -1.10 2.87
C VAL A 127 1.83 -2.41 3.00
N SER A 128 1.81 -3.04 4.17
CA SER A 128 2.38 -4.38 4.34
C SER A 128 1.70 -5.17 5.45
N ASN A 129 2.08 -6.45 5.55
CA ASN A 129 1.73 -7.30 6.67
C ASN A 129 2.35 -6.90 8.04
N GLY A 130 3.08 -5.80 8.10
CA GLY A 130 3.78 -5.32 9.30
C GLY A 130 5.16 -5.97 9.50
N ALA A 131 5.26 -7.29 9.31
CA ALA A 131 6.50 -8.04 9.54
C ALA A 131 7.65 -7.62 8.62
N ILE A 132 7.36 -7.26 7.35
CA ILE A 132 8.38 -6.79 6.39
C ILE A 132 8.38 -5.28 6.19
N HIS A 133 7.55 -4.51 6.92
CA HIS A 133 7.32 -3.10 6.63
C HIS A 133 8.62 -2.29 6.63
N ALA A 134 9.42 -2.42 7.70
CA ALA A 134 10.69 -1.72 7.84
C ALA A 134 11.68 -2.08 6.72
N LYS A 135 11.73 -3.36 6.31
CA LYS A 135 12.62 -3.85 5.25
C LYS A 135 12.27 -3.27 3.88
N LEU A 136 10.97 -3.09 3.59
CA LEU A 136 10.53 -2.39 2.38
C LEU A 136 10.91 -0.90 2.45
N LEU A 137 10.68 -0.29 3.62
CA LEU A 137 10.95 1.12 3.87
C LEU A 137 12.42 1.51 3.70
N GLU A 138 13.36 0.64 4.09
CA GLU A 138 14.80 0.83 3.88
C GLU A 138 15.17 1.13 2.42
N ARG A 139 14.40 0.62 1.45
CA ARG A 139 14.63 0.87 0.02
C ARG A 139 13.74 1.99 -0.52
N ILE A 140 12.48 2.01 -0.09
CA ILE A 140 11.47 2.92 -0.62
C ILE A 140 11.70 4.36 -0.13
N ALA A 141 11.94 4.57 1.16
CA ALA A 141 12.01 5.92 1.73
C ALA A 141 13.16 6.77 1.13
N PRO A 142 14.40 6.26 0.95
CA PRO A 142 15.44 7.02 0.29
C PRO A 142 15.08 7.42 -1.15
N ALA A 143 14.38 6.54 -1.88
CA ALA A 143 13.91 6.82 -3.24
C ALA A 143 12.84 7.92 -3.25
N THR A 144 11.90 7.89 -2.31
CA THR A 144 10.86 8.92 -2.14
C THR A 144 11.45 10.26 -1.70
N GLU A 145 12.41 10.29 -0.76
CA GLU A 145 13.09 11.52 -0.34
C GLU A 145 13.88 12.17 -1.47
N LYS A 146 14.52 11.36 -2.32
CA LYS A 146 15.19 11.86 -3.53
C LYS A 146 14.20 12.55 -4.47
N LEU A 147 12.99 12.02 -4.66
CA LEU A 147 11.95 12.67 -5.47
C LEU A 147 11.53 14.02 -4.88
N LYS A 148 11.33 14.11 -3.56
CA LYS A 148 11.01 15.38 -2.89
C LYS A 148 12.11 16.43 -3.10
N SER A 149 13.38 16.02 -2.98
CA SER A 149 14.53 16.92 -3.20
C SER A 149 14.60 17.46 -4.64
N LYS A 150 14.00 16.75 -5.60
CA LYS A 150 13.85 17.17 -7.01
C LYS A 150 12.63 18.06 -7.25
N GLY A 151 11.87 18.41 -6.21
CA GLY A 151 10.68 19.25 -6.31
C GLY A 151 9.43 18.50 -6.77
N ILE A 152 9.41 17.17 -6.73
CA ILE A 152 8.19 16.40 -7.00
C ILE A 152 7.18 16.65 -5.89
N ASP A 153 5.98 17.10 -6.28
CA ASP A 153 4.93 17.44 -5.34
C ASP A 153 4.24 16.21 -4.75
N PHE A 154 4.47 16.00 -3.45
CA PHE A 154 3.76 15.04 -2.61
C PHE A 154 2.90 15.73 -1.53
N SER A 155 2.51 17.00 -1.72
CA SER A 155 1.52 17.65 -0.86
C SER A 155 0.22 16.86 -0.88
N LEU A 156 -0.63 17.07 0.15
CA LEU A 156 -1.95 16.46 0.17
C LEU A 156 -2.75 16.79 -1.09
N TRP A 157 -3.57 15.85 -1.54
CA TRP A 157 -4.77 16.17 -2.30
C TRP A 157 -5.68 17.10 -1.49
N TYR A 158 -6.68 17.68 -2.14
CA TYR A 158 -7.66 18.52 -1.46
C TYR A 158 -8.25 17.79 -0.24
N LYS A 159 -7.93 18.29 0.96
CA LYS A 159 -8.48 17.86 2.24
C LYS A 159 -9.45 18.93 2.72
N PRO A 160 -10.75 18.62 2.93
CA PRO A 160 -11.70 19.57 3.48
C PRO A 160 -11.26 20.06 4.87
N GLU A 161 -11.47 21.34 5.18
CA GLU A 161 -11.00 21.98 6.42
C GLU A 161 -11.50 21.26 7.69
N ASN A 162 -12.74 20.77 7.67
CA ASN A 162 -13.36 20.08 8.81
C ASN A 162 -13.19 18.55 8.77
N TYR A 163 -12.33 18.02 7.90
CA TYR A 163 -12.09 16.59 7.82
C TYR A 163 -11.09 16.15 8.89
N VAL A 164 -11.60 15.58 9.98
CA VAL A 164 -10.80 15.03 11.07
C VAL A 164 -10.20 13.69 10.63
N THR A 165 -8.88 13.57 10.70
CA THR A 165 -8.12 12.38 10.26
C THR A 165 -7.53 11.58 11.42
N ASP A 166 -7.70 12.06 12.64
CA ASP A 166 -7.28 11.35 13.85
C ASP A 166 -8.52 10.69 14.46
N LEU A 167 -8.50 9.36 14.53
CA LEU A 167 -9.35 8.60 15.45
C LEU A 167 -8.76 8.66 16.86
#